data_AF-A0A9D2AEY6-F1
#
_entry.id   AF-A0A9D2AEY6-F1
#
_cell.length_a   1.000
_cell.length_b   1.000
_cell.length_c   1.000
_cell.angle_alpha   90.00
_cell.angle_beta   90.00
_cell.angle_gamma   90.00
#
_symmetry.space_group_name_H-M   'P 1'
#
loop_
_entity.id
_entity.type
_entity.pdbx_description
1 polymer ?
#
loop_
_entity_poly.entity_id
_entity_poly.type
_entity_poly.pdbx_seq_one_letter_code
_entity_poly.pdbx_strand_id
1 'polypeptide(L)'
;MNLPNKITLSRIFLIPVFAVIFFLDVIPYNYFISAIVFIVAACTDFVDGHIARSRGLVTNLGKFLDPIADKVLVSTALIFLLVRQQTLTVLWDGAWVAVYAGICVAIILARELIVSGFRMVAASTGLVLAADKVGKVKTTFQDISIATLLAGADFFGIALASRIFNGIGIVALGIATVLTIWSGLGYIIKNRAVFKETKQ
;
A
#
# COMPACT_ATOMS: atom_id res chain seq x y z
N MET A 1 -17.10 8.51 21.18
CA MET A 1 -16.17 8.28 20.04
C MET A 1 -16.84 8.77 18.76
N ASN A 2 -16.19 9.68 18.04
CA ASN A 2 -16.72 10.24 16.78
C ASN A 2 -16.71 9.19 15.66
N LEU A 3 -17.64 9.31 14.71
CA LEU A 3 -17.78 8.41 13.56
C LEU A 3 -16.45 8.17 12.82
N PRO A 4 -15.60 9.19 12.56
CA PRO A 4 -14.31 8.97 11.87
C PRO A 4 -13.35 8.06 12.65
N ASN A 5 -13.25 8.22 13.98
CA ASN A 5 -12.38 7.35 14.79
C ASN A 5 -12.83 5.89 14.74
N LYS A 6 -14.15 5.62 14.65
CA LYS A 6 -14.65 4.25 14.55
C LYS A 6 -14.24 3.59 13.24
N ILE A 7 -14.10 4.36 12.17
CA ILE A 7 -13.78 3.81 10.85
C ILE A 7 -12.25 3.68 10.66
N THR A 8 -11.44 4.61 11.19
CA THR A 8 -9.99 4.38 11.29
C THR A 8 -9.68 3.13 12.13
N LEU A 9 -10.38 2.95 13.27
CA LEU A 9 -10.25 1.74 14.11
C LEU A 9 -10.75 0.49 13.39
N SER A 10 -11.82 0.59 12.60
CA SER A 10 -12.29 -0.56 11.82
C SER A 10 -11.27 -0.96 10.75
N ARG A 11 -10.57 0.00 10.11
CA ARG A 11 -9.47 -0.33 9.17
C ARG A 11 -8.31 -1.04 9.85
N ILE A 12 -7.86 -0.55 10.99
CA ILE A 12 -6.80 -1.20 11.77
C ILE A 12 -7.23 -2.62 12.15
N PHE A 13 -8.51 -2.81 12.50
CA PHE A 13 -9.06 -4.13 12.78
C PHE A 13 -9.19 -5.03 11.54
N LEU A 14 -9.43 -4.46 10.35
CA LEU A 14 -9.47 -5.20 9.10
C LEU A 14 -8.10 -5.78 8.69
N ILE A 15 -6.98 -5.23 9.18
CA ILE A 15 -5.64 -5.75 8.86
C ILE A 15 -5.43 -7.18 9.43
N PRO A 16 -5.67 -7.46 10.72
CA PRO A 16 -5.69 -8.82 11.25
C PRO A 16 -6.70 -9.73 10.55
N VAL A 17 -7.90 -9.22 10.24
CA VAL A 17 -8.93 -10.01 9.53
C VAL A 17 -8.45 -10.41 8.14
N PHE A 18 -7.88 -9.48 7.39
CA PHE A 18 -7.21 -9.73 6.11
C PHE A 18 -6.13 -10.81 6.26
N ALA A 19 -5.28 -10.71 7.28
CA ALA A 19 -4.22 -11.68 7.52
C ALA A 19 -4.75 -13.09 7.80
N VAL A 20 -5.76 -13.20 8.67
CA VAL A 20 -6.38 -14.49 8.99
C VAL A 20 -6.99 -15.10 7.74
N ILE A 21 -7.79 -14.35 6.99
CA ILE A 21 -8.43 -14.86 5.77
C ILE A 21 -7.36 -15.31 4.77
N PHE A 22 -6.32 -14.51 4.54
CA PHE A 22 -5.25 -14.82 3.60
C PHE A 22 -4.53 -16.15 3.91
N PHE A 23 -4.27 -16.44 5.19
CA PHE A 23 -3.56 -17.66 5.58
C PHE A 23 -4.46 -18.86 5.87
N LEU A 24 -5.77 -18.66 6.00
CA LEU A 24 -6.70 -19.71 6.38
C LEU A 24 -7.15 -20.53 5.16
N ASP A 25 -6.35 -21.53 4.78
CA ASP A 25 -6.54 -22.37 3.59
C ASP A 25 -7.85 -23.21 3.62
N VAL A 26 -8.57 -23.27 4.76
CA VAL A 26 -9.89 -23.91 4.84
C VAL A 26 -11.02 -23.07 4.25
N ILE A 27 -10.81 -21.78 3.99
CA ILE A 27 -11.79 -20.91 3.33
C ILE A 27 -11.62 -21.05 1.81
N PRO A 28 -12.66 -21.50 1.07
CA PRO A 28 -12.63 -21.46 -0.38
C PRO A 28 -12.50 -20.02 -0.88
N TYR A 29 -11.67 -19.80 -1.90
CA TYR A 29 -11.42 -18.48 -2.47
C TYR A 29 -10.83 -17.47 -1.47
N ASN A 30 -9.97 -17.93 -0.56
CA ASN A 30 -9.42 -17.11 0.50
C ASN A 30 -8.63 -15.90 -0.03
N TYR A 31 -7.89 -16.02 -1.14
CA TYR A 31 -7.15 -14.91 -1.71
C TYR A 31 -8.05 -13.85 -2.35
N PHE A 32 -9.12 -14.27 -3.03
CA PHE A 32 -10.12 -13.40 -3.62
C PHE A 32 -10.93 -12.66 -2.55
N ILE A 33 -11.33 -13.36 -1.48
CA ILE A 33 -11.96 -12.73 -0.32
C ILE A 33 -10.98 -11.75 0.34
N SER A 34 -9.70 -12.10 0.45
CA SER A 34 -8.66 -11.18 0.95
C SER A 34 -8.52 -9.96 0.07
N ALA A 35 -8.63 -10.09 -1.26
CA ALA A 35 -8.64 -8.97 -2.19
C ALA A 35 -9.84 -8.04 -1.93
N ILE A 36 -11.03 -8.59 -1.70
CA ILE A 36 -12.23 -7.81 -1.34
C ILE A 36 -12.01 -7.07 -0.03
N VAL A 37 -11.51 -7.74 1.00
CA VAL A 37 -11.23 -7.11 2.31
C VAL A 37 -10.21 -5.99 2.18
N PHE A 38 -9.14 -6.21 1.40
CA PHE A 38 -8.13 -5.19 1.10
C PHE A 38 -8.75 -3.99 0.38
N ILE A 39 -9.51 -4.20 -0.70
CA ILE A 39 -10.19 -3.13 -1.45
C ILE A 39 -11.12 -2.35 -0.54
N VAL A 40 -11.94 -3.04 0.27
CA VAL A 40 -12.84 -2.39 1.22
C VAL A 40 -12.02 -1.53 2.18
N ALA A 41 -10.99 -2.07 2.81
CA ALA A 41 -10.14 -1.36 3.78
C ALA A 41 -9.42 -0.14 3.17
N ALA A 42 -8.94 -0.26 1.92
CA ALA A 42 -8.31 0.83 1.18
C ALA A 42 -9.33 1.91 0.78
N CYS A 43 -10.52 1.52 0.32
CA CYS A 43 -11.58 2.45 -0.06
C CYS A 43 -12.18 3.18 1.14
N THR A 44 -12.26 2.55 2.34
CA THR A 44 -12.76 3.25 3.53
C THR A 44 -11.93 4.49 3.84
N ASP A 45 -10.63 4.50 3.57
CA ASP A 45 -9.79 5.70 3.74
C ASP A 45 -10.27 6.92 2.97
N PHE A 46 -10.63 6.70 1.72
CA PHE A 46 -11.07 7.78 0.87
C PHE A 46 -12.41 8.36 1.35
N VAL A 47 -13.33 7.47 1.76
CA VAL A 47 -14.66 7.84 2.22
C VAL A 47 -14.57 8.55 3.58
N ASP A 48 -13.78 8.04 4.52
CA ASP A 48 -13.62 8.60 5.86
C ASP A 48 -12.95 9.96 5.84
N GLY A 49 -11.86 10.08 5.07
CA GLY A 49 -11.16 11.34 4.90
C GLY A 49 -12.07 12.39 4.27
N HIS A 50 -12.99 12.00 3.38
CA HIS A 50 -13.97 12.92 2.81
C HIS A 50 -15.05 13.33 3.82
N ILE A 51 -15.63 12.39 4.56
CA ILE A 51 -16.69 12.66 5.56
C ILE A 51 -16.15 13.46 6.75
N ALA A 52 -14.96 13.13 7.25
CA ALA A 52 -14.34 13.84 8.36
C ALA A 52 -14.02 15.30 8.00
N ARG A 53 -13.54 15.55 6.78
CA ARG A 53 -13.26 16.90 6.27
C ARG A 53 -14.53 17.69 5.98
N SER A 54 -15.56 17.07 5.40
CA SER A 54 -16.81 17.77 5.06
C SER A 54 -17.65 18.12 6.29
N ARG A 55 -17.54 17.35 7.39
CA ARG A 55 -18.29 17.59 8.64
C ARG A 55 -17.48 18.27 9.74
N GLY A 56 -16.22 18.64 9.49
CA GLY A 56 -15.35 19.25 10.50
C GLY A 56 -15.01 18.34 11.69
N LEU A 57 -15.22 17.03 11.56
CA LEU A 57 -15.04 16.04 12.64
C LEU A 57 -13.61 15.48 12.72
N VAL A 58 -12.62 16.31 12.38
CA VAL A 58 -11.23 15.87 12.29
C VAL A 58 -10.61 15.84 13.69
N THR A 59 -10.24 14.66 14.17
CA THR A 59 -9.60 14.47 15.47
C THR A 59 -8.07 14.37 15.33
N ASN A 60 -7.32 14.76 16.37
CA ASN A 60 -5.86 14.62 16.37
C ASN A 60 -5.43 13.14 16.32
N LEU A 61 -6.18 12.25 16.99
CA LEU A 61 -5.94 10.82 16.98
C LEU A 61 -6.15 10.22 15.58
N GLY A 62 -7.24 10.60 14.88
CA GLY A 62 -7.50 10.15 13.51
C GLY A 62 -6.41 10.60 12.53
N LYS A 63 -6.02 11.88 12.58
CA LYS A 63 -4.92 12.41 11.76
C LYS A 63 -3.60 11.64 11.93
N PHE A 64 -3.33 11.13 13.12
CA PHE A 64 -2.14 10.34 13.42
C PHE A 64 -2.29 8.89 12.97
N LEU A 65 -3.44 8.27 13.22
CA LEU A 65 -3.68 6.86 12.90
C LEU A 65 -3.91 6.60 11.41
N ASP A 66 -4.55 7.51 10.66
CA ASP A 66 -4.89 7.28 9.24
C ASP A 66 -3.64 6.97 8.38
N PRO A 67 -2.55 7.76 8.42
CA PRO A 67 -1.36 7.50 7.61
C PRO A 67 -0.55 6.29 8.09
N ILE A 68 -0.79 5.83 9.32
CA ILE A 68 -0.15 4.63 9.88
C ILE A 68 -0.92 3.40 9.40
N ALA A 69 -2.23 3.39 9.57
CA ALA A 69 -3.11 2.29 9.15
C ALA A 69 -2.98 2.02 7.65
N ASP A 70 -2.92 3.06 6.83
CA ASP A 70 -2.68 2.97 5.39
C ASP A 70 -1.38 2.22 5.05
N LYS A 71 -0.24 2.69 5.60
CA LYS A 71 1.06 2.07 5.34
C LYS A 71 1.15 0.65 5.87
N VAL A 72 0.56 0.37 7.04
CA VAL A 72 0.57 -0.98 7.61
C VAL A 72 -0.23 -1.92 6.72
N LEU A 73 -1.45 -1.55 6.32
CA LEU A 73 -2.28 -2.36 5.43
C LEU A 73 -1.55 -2.71 4.12
N VAL A 74 -1.02 -1.69 3.43
CA VAL A 74 -0.34 -1.86 2.15
C VAL A 74 0.96 -2.65 2.30
N SER A 75 1.76 -2.37 3.34
CA SER A 75 3.01 -3.11 3.60
C SER A 75 2.73 -4.58 3.92
N THR A 76 1.73 -4.86 4.75
CA THR A 76 1.31 -6.22 5.10
C THR A 76 0.86 -6.98 3.85
N ALA A 77 0.03 -6.36 2.99
CA ALA A 77 -0.44 -7.00 1.78
C ALA A 77 0.71 -7.30 0.80
N LEU A 78 1.64 -6.35 0.57
CA LEU A 78 2.81 -6.57 -0.26
C LEU A 78 3.71 -7.70 0.26
N ILE A 79 3.93 -7.78 1.57
CA ILE A 79 4.72 -8.84 2.18
C ILE A 79 4.02 -10.19 1.99
N PHE A 80 2.72 -10.28 2.24
CA PHE A 80 1.97 -11.53 2.13
C PHE A 80 1.94 -12.08 0.70
N LEU A 81 1.87 -11.20 -0.30
CA LEU A 81 1.99 -11.58 -1.71
C LEU A 81 3.31 -12.31 -2.03
N LEU A 82 4.39 -12.05 -1.28
CA LEU A 82 5.67 -12.73 -1.45
C LEU A 82 5.74 -14.07 -0.70
N VAL A 83 4.87 -14.31 0.28
CA VAL A 83 4.89 -15.50 1.14
C VAL A 83 4.25 -16.70 0.43
N ARG A 84 3.23 -16.48 -0.40
CA ARG A 84 2.52 -17.54 -1.13
C ARG A 84 2.97 -17.54 -2.60
N GLN A 85 3.25 -18.70 -3.16
CA GLN A 85 3.68 -18.79 -4.57
C GLN A 85 2.49 -18.58 -5.52
N GLN A 86 1.29 -18.98 -5.09
CA GLN A 86 0.04 -18.88 -5.85
C GLN A 86 -0.33 -17.44 -6.21
N THR A 87 0.09 -16.46 -5.41
CA THR A 87 -0.13 -15.03 -5.66
C THR A 87 0.79 -14.44 -6.72
N LEU A 88 1.85 -15.16 -7.12
CA LEU A 88 2.86 -14.70 -8.06
C LEU A 88 2.96 -15.59 -9.30
N THR A 89 1.92 -16.36 -9.61
CA THR A 89 1.90 -17.22 -10.80
C THR A 89 1.53 -16.42 -12.06
N VAL A 90 2.54 -16.14 -12.88
CA VAL A 90 2.46 -15.26 -14.05
C VAL A 90 2.82 -16.05 -15.30
N LEU A 91 2.67 -15.48 -16.49
CA LEU A 91 3.01 -16.07 -17.81
C LEU A 91 4.43 -16.67 -17.90
N TRP A 92 5.34 -16.31 -16.98
CA TRP A 92 6.71 -16.80 -16.92
C TRP A 92 6.85 -17.73 -15.71
N ASP A 93 7.05 -19.02 -15.96
CA ASP A 93 7.34 -19.98 -14.90
C ASP A 93 8.77 -19.81 -14.40
N GLY A 94 8.93 -19.61 -13.09
CA GLY A 94 10.23 -19.72 -12.43
C GLY A 94 10.44 -18.76 -11.25
N ALA A 95 11.51 -19.03 -10.50
CA ALA A 95 11.92 -18.23 -9.33
C ALA A 95 12.13 -16.73 -9.63
N TRP A 96 12.31 -16.36 -10.90
CA TRP A 96 12.55 -14.98 -11.35
C TRP A 96 11.38 -14.03 -11.07
N VAL A 97 10.13 -14.50 -11.13
CA VAL A 97 8.97 -13.65 -10.81
C VAL A 97 8.96 -13.26 -9.34
N ALA A 98 9.26 -14.22 -8.46
CA ALA A 98 9.38 -13.96 -7.02
C ALA A 98 10.55 -13.02 -6.71
N VAL A 99 11.70 -13.17 -7.39
CA VAL A 99 12.83 -12.25 -7.26
C VAL A 99 12.45 -10.84 -7.71
N TYR A 100 11.80 -10.71 -8.88
CA TYR A 100 11.34 -9.42 -9.39
C TYR A 100 10.36 -8.74 -8.44
N ALA A 101 9.33 -9.46 -7.99
CA ALA A 101 8.33 -8.94 -7.07
C ALA A 101 8.98 -8.55 -5.72
N GLY A 102 9.89 -9.38 -5.21
CA GLY A 102 10.65 -9.10 -3.99
C GLY A 102 11.48 -7.82 -4.07
N ILE A 103 12.19 -7.60 -5.18
CA ILE A 103 12.95 -6.36 -5.42
C ILE A 103 12.00 -5.15 -5.49
N CYS A 104 10.89 -5.26 -6.21
CA CYS A 104 9.89 -4.20 -6.30
C CYS A 104 9.33 -3.82 -4.94
N VAL A 105 8.88 -4.81 -4.15
CA VAL A 105 8.35 -4.62 -2.80
C VAL A 105 9.40 -3.98 -1.89
N ALA A 106 10.65 -4.45 -1.92
CA ALA A 106 11.73 -3.89 -1.11
C ALA A 106 11.96 -2.40 -1.42
N ILE A 107 11.99 -2.02 -2.70
CA ILE A 107 12.15 -0.61 -3.13
C ILE A 107 10.97 0.25 -2.65
N ILE A 108 9.74 -0.25 -2.80
CA ILE A 108 8.52 0.43 -2.38
C ILE A 108 8.54 0.68 -0.86
N LEU A 109 8.80 -0.36 -0.06
CA LEU A 109 8.86 -0.27 1.39
C LEU A 109 10.00 0.64 1.87
N ALA A 110 11.21 0.48 1.32
CA ALA A 110 12.35 1.31 1.67
C ALA A 110 12.05 2.80 1.43
N ARG A 111 11.48 3.13 0.26
CA ARG A 111 11.11 4.52 -0.04
C ARG A 111 10.00 5.03 0.87
N GLU A 112 8.99 4.22 1.18
CA GLU A 112 7.92 4.61 2.10
C GLU A 112 8.46 4.96 3.50
N LEU A 113 9.39 4.16 4.02
CA LEU A 113 10.06 4.43 5.29
C LEU A 113 10.91 5.70 5.22
N ILE A 114 11.75 5.85 4.19
CA ILE A 114 12.62 7.02 4.00
C ILE A 114 11.81 8.32 3.93
N VAL A 115 10.79 8.38 3.08
CA VAL A 115 9.97 9.59 2.90
C VAL A 115 9.16 9.90 4.16
N SER A 116 8.69 8.86 4.87
CA SER A 116 7.98 9.05 6.15
C SER A 116 8.88 9.59 7.24
N GLY A 117 10.08 9.02 7.39
CA GLY A 117 11.09 9.49 8.33
C GLY A 117 11.51 10.92 8.03
N PHE A 118 11.74 11.24 6.75
CA PHE A 118 12.09 12.60 6.32
C PHE A 118 10.99 13.62 6.65
N ARG A 119 9.71 13.26 6.45
CA ARG A 119 8.59 14.11 6.85
C ARG A 119 8.52 14.32 8.35
N MET A 120 8.83 13.29 9.13
CA MET A 120 8.84 13.38 10.58
C MET A 120 9.93 14.34 11.09
N VAL A 121 11.13 14.26 10.51
CA VAL A 121 12.25 15.17 10.83
C VAL A 121 11.95 16.60 10.37
N ALA A 122 11.38 16.80 9.19
CA ALA A 122 11.01 18.14 8.74
C ALA A 122 9.89 18.75 9.60
N ALA A 123 8.94 17.93 10.05
CA ALA A 123 7.88 18.39 10.94
C ALA A 123 8.42 18.82 12.32
N SER A 124 9.48 18.17 12.83
CA SER A 124 10.11 18.59 14.09
C SER A 124 10.88 19.91 13.97
N THR A 125 11.29 20.31 12.77
CA THR A 125 11.90 21.63 12.49
C THR A 125 10.90 22.71 12.07
N GLY A 126 9.59 22.41 12.12
CA GLY A 126 8.52 23.34 11.75
C GLY A 126 8.25 23.44 10.24
N LEU A 127 8.95 22.66 9.41
CA LEU A 127 8.76 22.63 7.96
C LEU A 127 7.75 21.56 7.56
N VAL A 128 6.56 21.99 7.11
CA VAL A 128 5.52 21.07 6.61
C VAL A 128 5.74 20.77 5.13
N LEU A 129 6.21 19.57 4.85
CA LEU A 129 6.46 19.12 3.47
C LEU A 129 5.18 18.61 2.81
N ALA A 130 4.75 19.31 1.75
CA ALA A 130 3.58 18.95 0.96
C ALA A 130 3.73 17.58 0.26
N ALA A 131 2.61 16.90 0.05
CA ALA A 131 2.56 15.64 -0.69
C ALA A 131 2.75 15.89 -2.19
N ASP A 132 3.53 15.04 -2.85
CA ASP A 132 3.74 15.10 -4.30
C ASP A 132 2.62 14.37 -5.05
N LYS A 133 2.16 14.93 -6.18
CA LYS A 133 1.11 14.35 -7.05
C LYS A 133 1.55 12.99 -7.61
N VAL A 134 2.84 12.81 -7.89
CA VAL A 134 3.41 11.53 -8.35
C VAL A 134 3.20 10.43 -7.30
N GLY A 135 3.26 10.79 -6.01
CA GLY A 135 3.01 9.86 -4.91
C GLY A 135 1.58 9.30 -4.91
N LYS A 136 0.58 10.10 -5.33
CA LYS A 136 -0.82 9.65 -5.41
C LYS A 136 -1.06 8.69 -6.58
N VAL A 137 -0.42 8.92 -7.72
CA VAL A 137 -0.51 8.01 -8.86
C VAL A 137 0.17 6.68 -8.53
N LYS A 138 1.33 6.73 -7.86
CA LYS A 138 2.04 5.55 -7.37
C LYS A 138 1.14 4.66 -6.50
N THR A 139 0.44 5.23 -5.51
CA THR A 139 -0.43 4.45 -4.62
C THR A 139 -1.57 3.79 -5.38
N THR A 140 -2.19 4.46 -6.37
CA THR A 140 -3.22 3.83 -7.20
C THR A 140 -2.71 2.59 -7.94
N PHE A 141 -1.52 2.65 -8.56
CA PHE A 141 -0.94 1.47 -9.22
C PHE A 141 -0.56 0.38 -8.21
N GLN A 142 -0.11 0.75 -7.02
CA GLN A 142 0.22 -0.19 -5.95
C GLN A 142 -1.02 -0.93 -5.44
N ASP A 143 -2.14 -0.24 -5.22
CA ASP A 143 -3.39 -0.85 -4.77
C ASP A 143 -3.99 -1.76 -5.85
N ILE A 144 -3.95 -1.33 -7.12
CA ILE A 144 -4.36 -2.16 -8.27
C ILE A 144 -3.51 -3.43 -8.33
N SER A 145 -2.20 -3.30 -8.17
CA SER A 145 -1.29 -4.45 -8.16
C SER A 145 -1.67 -5.45 -7.07
N ILE A 146 -1.85 -4.99 -5.83
CA ILE A 146 -2.20 -5.85 -4.71
C ILE A 146 -3.54 -6.55 -4.95
N ALA A 147 -4.58 -5.79 -5.28
CA ALA A 147 -5.92 -6.32 -5.49
C ALA A 147 -5.97 -7.40 -6.59
N THR A 148 -5.29 -7.16 -7.71
CA THR A 148 -5.31 -8.07 -8.86
C THR A 148 -4.44 -9.32 -8.65
N LEU A 149 -3.29 -9.21 -7.98
CA LEU A 149 -2.46 -10.36 -7.62
C LEU A 149 -3.14 -11.27 -6.58
N LEU A 150 -3.85 -10.69 -5.60
CA LEU A 150 -4.66 -11.45 -4.66
C LEU A 150 -5.82 -12.15 -5.37
N ALA A 151 -6.59 -11.42 -6.19
CA ALA A 151 -7.73 -12.00 -6.89
C ALA A 151 -7.31 -13.11 -7.87
N GLY A 152 -6.18 -12.94 -8.58
CA GLY A 152 -5.69 -13.89 -9.56
C GLY A 152 -5.12 -15.20 -9.00
N ALA A 153 -4.87 -15.26 -7.68
CA ALA A 153 -4.32 -16.44 -7.00
C ALA A 153 -5.32 -17.61 -6.92
N ASP A 154 -6.61 -17.34 -6.68
CA ASP A 154 -7.64 -18.38 -6.62
C ASP A 154 -8.08 -18.88 -8.00
N PHE A 155 -7.88 -18.07 -9.05
CA PHE A 155 -8.18 -18.48 -10.43
C PHE A 155 -7.08 -19.32 -11.07
N PHE A 156 -6.09 -19.79 -10.30
CA PHE A 156 -4.93 -20.53 -10.80
C PHE A 156 -5.30 -21.72 -11.72
N GLY A 157 -6.48 -22.33 -11.56
CA GLY A 157 -7.00 -23.40 -12.42
C GLY A 157 -7.73 -22.96 -13.69
N ILE A 158 -8.10 -21.68 -13.84
CA ILE A 158 -8.73 -21.10 -15.03
C ILE A 158 -7.68 -20.31 -15.81
N ALA A 159 -7.00 -21.00 -16.73
CA ALA A 159 -5.77 -20.54 -17.35
C ALA A 159 -5.81 -19.11 -17.91
N LEU A 160 -6.92 -18.68 -18.52
CA LEU A 160 -7.01 -17.35 -19.11
C LEU A 160 -7.24 -16.23 -18.07
N ALA A 161 -8.11 -16.46 -17.09
CA ALA A 161 -8.46 -15.46 -16.08
C ALA A 161 -7.26 -15.14 -15.18
N SER A 162 -6.64 -16.18 -14.59
CA SER A 162 -5.46 -15.98 -13.73
C SER A 162 -4.31 -15.27 -14.45
N ARG A 163 -4.07 -15.60 -15.73
CA ARG A 163 -3.03 -14.93 -16.54
C ARG A 163 -3.28 -13.44 -16.71
N ILE A 164 -4.54 -13.04 -16.97
CA ILE A 164 -4.88 -11.62 -17.14
C ILE A 164 -4.73 -10.87 -15.82
N PHE A 165 -5.32 -11.39 -14.73
CA PHE A 165 -5.24 -10.74 -13.41
C PHE A 165 -3.80 -10.62 -12.92
N ASN A 166 -3.02 -11.70 -12.96
CA ASN A 166 -1.64 -11.69 -12.47
C ASN A 166 -0.72 -10.86 -13.40
N GLY A 167 -0.98 -10.86 -14.71
CA GLY A 167 -0.27 -9.99 -15.66
C GLY A 167 -0.49 -8.51 -15.38
N ILE A 168 -1.75 -8.10 -15.18
CA ILE A 168 -2.09 -6.72 -14.77
C ILE A 168 -1.39 -6.38 -13.46
N GLY A 169 -1.44 -7.29 -12.49
CA GLY A 169 -0.87 -7.08 -11.16
C GLY A 169 0.64 -6.85 -11.16
N ILE A 170 1.40 -7.64 -11.92
CA ILE A 170 2.85 -7.48 -12.06
C ILE A 170 3.22 -6.21 -12.82
N VAL A 171 2.52 -5.90 -13.92
CA VAL A 171 2.77 -4.67 -14.68
C VAL A 171 2.49 -3.45 -13.79
N ALA A 172 1.39 -3.47 -13.04
CA ALA A 172 1.07 -2.42 -12.08
C ALA A 172 2.13 -2.30 -10.97
N LEU A 173 2.67 -3.42 -10.46
CA LEU A 173 3.77 -3.42 -9.48
C LEU A 173 5.02 -2.74 -10.04
N GLY A 174 5.38 -3.04 -11.28
CA GLY A 174 6.50 -2.43 -11.98
C GLY A 174 6.33 -0.92 -12.16
N ILE A 175 5.15 -0.50 -12.63
CA ILE A 175 4.81 0.93 -12.77
C ILE A 175 4.87 1.63 -11.40
N ALA A 176 4.27 1.04 -10.36
CA ALA A 176 4.32 1.57 -9.00
C ALA A 176 5.76 1.72 -8.51
N THR A 177 6.64 0.75 -8.80
CA THR A 177 8.06 0.79 -8.43
C THR A 177 8.81 1.92 -9.14
N VAL A 178 8.60 2.11 -10.45
CA VAL A 178 9.22 3.22 -11.19
C VAL A 178 8.75 4.58 -10.66
N LEU A 179 7.45 4.73 -10.40
CA LEU A 179 6.89 5.95 -9.81
C LEU A 179 7.39 6.18 -8.37
N THR A 180 7.65 5.11 -7.63
CA THR A 180 8.24 5.16 -6.29
C THR A 180 9.64 5.76 -6.33
N ILE A 181 10.48 5.27 -7.24
CA ILE A 181 11.85 5.76 -7.42
C ILE A 181 11.81 7.23 -7.86
N TRP A 182 11.02 7.54 -8.89
CA TRP A 182 10.89 8.91 -9.40
C TRP A 182 10.45 9.88 -8.30
N SER A 183 9.37 9.55 -7.60
CA SER A 183 8.84 10.41 -6.53
C SER A 183 9.79 10.49 -5.33
N GLY A 184 10.51 9.42 -4.99
CA GLY A 184 11.50 9.41 -3.92
C GLY A 184 12.67 10.35 -4.23
N LEU A 185 13.23 10.25 -5.44
CA LEU A 185 14.32 11.12 -5.90
C LEU A 185 13.89 12.58 -5.96
N GLY A 186 12.74 12.86 -6.59
CA GLY A 186 12.19 14.22 -6.67
C GLY A 186 11.95 14.83 -5.30
N TYR A 187 11.46 14.03 -4.35
CA TYR A 187 11.21 14.46 -2.98
C TYR A 187 12.50 14.79 -2.22
N ILE A 188 13.52 13.96 -2.31
CA ILE A 188 14.82 14.22 -1.66
C ILE A 188 15.47 15.46 -2.29
N ILE A 189 15.49 15.56 -3.63
CA ILE A 189 16.11 16.69 -4.35
C ILE A 189 15.45 18.02 -3.98
N LYS A 190 14.12 18.07 -4.01
CA LYS A 190 13.37 19.30 -3.72
C LYS A 190 13.56 19.79 -2.28
N ASN A 191 13.82 18.87 -1.35
CA ASN A 191 13.91 19.17 0.07
C ASN A 191 15.33 19.02 0.63
N ARG A 192 16.39 18.98 -0.21
CA ARG A 192 17.79 18.94 0.26
C ARG A 192 18.15 20.09 1.20
N ALA A 193 17.42 21.20 1.14
CA ALA A 193 17.58 22.34 2.04
C ALA A 193 17.26 22.00 3.51
N VAL A 194 16.46 20.96 3.79
CA VAL A 194 16.20 20.50 5.17
C VAL A 194 17.47 19.93 5.83
N PHE A 195 18.41 19.40 5.05
CA PHE A 195 19.71 18.91 5.54
C PHE A 195 20.81 19.98 5.55
N LYS A 196 20.53 21.20 5.07
CA LYS A 196 21.45 22.31 5.31
C LYS A 196 21.21 22.76 6.75
N GLU A 197 21.90 22.11 7.68
CA GLU A 197 21.99 22.63 9.04
C GLU A 197 22.43 24.10 8.99
N THR A 198 21.58 24.98 9.50
CA THR A 198 22.06 26.20 10.15
C THR A 198 22.90 25.71 11.33
N LYS A 199 24.24 25.79 11.20
CA LYS A 199 25.16 25.61 12.33
C LYS A 199 24.61 26.43 13.51
N GLN A 200 24.26 25.76 14.61
CA GLN A 200 24.23 26.41 15.92
C GLN A 200 25.67 26.54 16.42
#